data_AF-A0AAV6Z0D1-F1
#
_entry.id   AF-A0AAV6Z0D1-F1
#
_cell.length_a   1.000
_cell.length_b   1.000
_cell.length_c   1.000
_cell.angle_alpha   90.00
_cell.angle_beta   90.00
_cell.angle_gamma   90.00
#
_symmetry.space_group_name_H-M   'P 1'
#
loop_
_entity.id
_entity.type
_entity.pdbx_description
1 polymer ?
#
loop_
_entity_poly.entity_id
_entity_poly.type
_entity_poly.pdbx_seq_one_letter_code
_entity_poly.pdbx_strand_id
1 'polypeptide(L)'
;GSGIFSPDKVVPYYYNMQNESGHLLISELNSHPRNSSTYYPITWNQYSSQNDICPSESQVFNGLIFHDKYTFTELKELHGEYSICQNDFCCHLNYAIGEWDSDEVYVFGVFDGLHTVEGEYYLQICTLLKCQSTNLTSCGESVESASTKFDSFSISGSFSTSFVFPEVLLTNVHLAPDMFQVFKDGRLTSKSGISSHPLLSATLFGRLYQKDPTSK
;
A
#
# COMPACT_ATOMS: atom_id res chain seq x y z
N GLY A 1 -1.05 2.82 -18.48
CA GLY A 1 -0.09 1.78 -18.09
C GLY A 1 -0.60 0.44 -18.57
N SER A 2 0.28 -0.39 -19.13
CA SER A 2 -0.03 -1.73 -19.63
C SER A 2 0.91 -2.73 -18.94
N GLY A 3 0.50 -3.99 -18.79
CA GLY A 3 1.38 -4.99 -18.20
C GLY A 3 0.83 -6.40 -18.30
N ILE A 4 1.72 -7.35 -18.07
CA ILE A 4 1.39 -8.75 -17.84
C ILE A 4 1.74 -9.01 -16.37
N PHE A 5 0.90 -9.73 -15.63
CA PHE A 5 1.09 -9.95 -14.20
C PHE A 5 0.76 -11.40 -13.86
N SER A 6 1.57 -12.06 -13.03
CA SER A 6 1.27 -13.40 -12.52
C SER A 6 1.58 -13.53 -11.03
N PRO A 7 0.97 -14.50 -10.32
CA PRO A 7 1.19 -14.68 -8.88
C PRO A 7 2.63 -15.10 -8.52
N ASP A 8 3.32 -15.75 -9.45
CA ASP A 8 4.65 -16.34 -9.27
C ASP A 8 5.79 -15.43 -9.73
N LYS A 9 5.50 -14.40 -10.53
CA LYS A 9 6.50 -13.43 -11.01
C LYS A 9 5.82 -12.15 -11.49
N VAL A 10 6.53 -11.03 -11.33
CA VAL A 10 6.16 -9.81 -12.05
C VAL A 10 6.77 -9.87 -13.44
N VAL A 11 5.95 -9.55 -14.44
CA VAL A 11 6.24 -9.72 -15.87
C VAL A 11 6.37 -8.30 -16.48
N PRO A 12 6.88 -8.11 -17.72
CA PRO A 12 6.96 -6.80 -18.36
C PRO A 12 5.72 -5.93 -18.18
N TYR A 13 5.95 -4.69 -17.75
CA TYR A 13 4.97 -3.61 -17.70
C TYR A 13 5.53 -2.39 -18.42
N TYR A 14 4.63 -1.49 -18.82
CA TYR A 14 4.94 -0.27 -19.53
C TYR A 14 4.10 0.89 -18.99
N TYR A 15 4.78 1.96 -18.62
CA TYR A 15 4.20 3.23 -18.23
C TYR A 15 4.93 4.35 -18.96
N ASN A 16 4.19 5.25 -19.59
CA ASN A 16 4.74 6.35 -20.35
C ASN A 16 3.74 7.52 -20.37
N MET A 17 4.18 8.65 -19.82
CA MET A 17 3.47 9.93 -19.86
C MET A 17 4.17 10.95 -20.76
N GLN A 18 5.32 10.59 -21.36
CA GLN A 18 6.18 11.51 -22.09
C GLN A 18 5.81 11.62 -23.57
N ASN A 19 5.20 10.58 -24.15
CA ASN A 19 4.84 10.57 -25.56
C ASN A 19 3.63 9.64 -25.82
N GLU A 20 3.09 9.72 -27.04
CA GLU A 20 1.89 8.97 -27.46
C GLU A 20 2.21 7.62 -28.12
N SER A 21 3.44 7.11 -27.99
CA SER A 21 3.82 5.86 -28.66
C SER A 21 3.13 4.64 -28.04
N GLY A 22 2.61 3.78 -28.92
CA GLY A 22 2.17 2.44 -28.52
C GLY A 22 3.36 1.56 -28.16
N HIS A 23 3.12 0.54 -27.32
CA HIS A 23 4.16 -0.38 -26.88
C HIS A 23 3.64 -1.83 -26.86
N LEU A 24 4.42 -2.76 -27.43
CA LEU A 24 4.10 -4.19 -27.45
C LEU A 24 4.87 -4.90 -26.33
N LEU A 25 4.13 -5.52 -25.41
CA LEU A 25 4.69 -6.36 -24.34
C LEU A 25 4.45 -7.83 -24.66
N ILE A 26 5.48 -8.66 -24.51
CA ILE A 26 5.41 -10.11 -24.71
C ILE A 26 6.03 -10.78 -23.50
N SER A 27 5.37 -11.82 -22.98
CA SER A 27 5.99 -12.70 -22.01
C SER A 27 5.36 -14.08 -21.96
N GLU A 28 6.14 -15.04 -21.45
CA GLU A 28 5.71 -16.40 -21.19
C GLU A 28 5.17 -16.52 -19.75
N LEU A 29 4.07 -17.25 -19.57
CA LEU A 29 3.44 -17.50 -18.27
C LEU A 29 3.31 -18.99 -18.00
N ASN A 30 3.31 -19.36 -16.72
CA ASN A 30 2.95 -20.71 -16.33
C ASN A 30 1.44 -20.93 -16.57
N SER A 31 1.09 -22.04 -17.22
CA SER A 31 -0.31 -22.40 -17.48
C SER A 31 -1.07 -22.82 -16.22
N HIS A 32 -0.37 -23.26 -15.17
CA HIS A 32 -0.95 -23.72 -13.91
C HIS A 32 -0.26 -23.07 -12.69
N PRO A 33 -0.34 -21.75 -12.52
CA PRO A 33 0.43 -21.02 -11.50
C PRO A 33 0.04 -21.41 -10.06
N ARG A 34 -1.17 -21.93 -9.84
CA ARG A 34 -1.63 -22.42 -8.52
C ARG A 34 -0.90 -23.68 -8.04
N ASN A 35 -0.30 -24.44 -8.95
CA ASN A 35 0.48 -25.62 -8.59
C ASN A 35 1.92 -25.25 -8.16
N SER A 36 2.26 -23.96 -8.19
CA SER A 36 3.52 -23.47 -7.65
C SER A 36 3.58 -23.66 -6.13
N SER A 37 4.75 -24.06 -5.63
CA SER A 37 5.04 -24.10 -4.19
C SER A 37 4.96 -22.72 -3.52
N THR A 38 4.92 -21.64 -4.30
CA THR A 38 4.79 -20.27 -3.83
C THR A 38 3.34 -19.84 -3.58
N TYR A 39 2.34 -20.60 -4.01
CA TYR A 39 0.94 -20.28 -3.76
C TYR A 39 0.48 -20.80 -2.39
N TYR A 40 -0.10 -19.92 -1.58
CA TYR A 40 -0.71 -20.27 -0.30
C TYR A 40 -1.87 -19.34 0.02
N PRO A 41 -2.89 -19.83 0.76
CA PRO A 41 -3.92 -18.95 1.30
C PRO A 41 -3.29 -17.98 2.31
N ILE A 42 -3.69 -16.72 2.25
CA ILE A 42 -3.25 -15.67 3.15
C ILE A 42 -4.37 -15.38 4.14
N THR A 43 -4.03 -15.33 5.42
CA THR A 43 -4.94 -14.91 6.49
C THR A 43 -4.57 -13.49 6.88
N TRP A 44 -5.20 -12.50 6.23
CA TRP A 44 -4.80 -11.10 6.28
C TRP A 44 -4.76 -10.46 7.67
N ASN A 45 -5.58 -10.95 8.59
CA ASN A 45 -5.66 -10.45 9.96
C ASN A 45 -4.90 -11.31 10.98
N GLN A 46 -4.19 -12.36 10.57
CA GLN A 46 -3.55 -13.29 11.51
C GLN A 46 -2.50 -12.59 12.36
N TYR A 47 -1.59 -11.83 11.74
CA TYR A 47 -0.54 -11.11 12.46
C TYR A 47 -1.11 -9.99 13.35
N SER A 48 -2.09 -9.24 12.85
CA SER A 48 -2.70 -8.12 13.58
C SER A 48 -3.56 -8.58 14.76
N SER A 49 -4.14 -9.80 14.70
CA SER A 49 -4.99 -10.32 15.77
C SER A 49 -4.20 -10.99 16.90
N GLN A 50 -2.97 -11.45 16.62
CA GLN A 50 -2.13 -12.15 17.61
C GLN A 50 -1.30 -11.20 18.46
N ASN A 51 -1.00 -10.02 17.93
CA ASN A 51 -0.34 -8.98 18.68
C ASN A 51 -1.43 -8.01 19.13
N ASP A 52 -1.68 -7.92 20.44
CA ASP A 52 -2.44 -6.82 21.04
C ASP A 52 -1.62 -5.53 20.87
N ILE A 53 -1.53 -5.04 19.63
CA ILE A 53 -0.78 -3.83 19.32
C ILE A 53 -1.70 -2.68 19.68
N CYS A 54 -1.60 -2.25 20.94
CA CYS A 54 -2.24 -1.04 21.40
C CYS A 54 -1.85 0.11 20.48
N PRO A 55 -2.79 0.98 20.09
CA PRO A 55 -2.45 2.21 19.41
C PRO A 55 -1.41 2.95 20.26
N SER A 56 -0.25 3.23 19.70
CA SER A 56 0.69 4.17 20.32
C SER A 56 -0.02 5.53 20.44
N GLU A 57 0.38 6.38 21.40
CA GLU A 57 -0.07 7.78 21.49
C GLU A 57 0.47 8.60 20.29
N SER A 58 0.09 8.19 19.08
CA SER A 58 0.46 8.83 17.83
C SER A 58 -0.45 10.03 17.64
N GLN A 59 0.14 11.18 17.34
CA GLN A 59 -0.62 12.38 16.99
C GLN A 59 -1.27 12.16 15.63
N VAL A 60 -2.58 11.88 15.63
CA VAL A 60 -3.34 11.64 14.40
C VAL A 60 -3.99 12.90 13.87
N PHE A 61 -4.19 12.94 12.56
CA PHE A 61 -4.95 13.97 11.84
C PHE A 61 -5.77 13.35 10.72
N ASN A 62 -6.67 14.12 10.12
CA ASN A 62 -7.47 13.65 8.99
C ASN A 62 -6.94 14.21 7.67
N GLY A 63 -6.96 13.40 6.62
CA GLY A 63 -6.69 13.84 5.24
C GLY A 63 -7.62 13.14 4.26
N LEU A 64 -7.55 13.52 2.99
CA LEU A 64 -8.39 12.97 1.95
C LEU A 64 -7.54 12.23 0.94
N ILE A 65 -7.87 10.97 0.65
CA ILE A 65 -7.38 10.27 -0.54
C ILE A 65 -8.59 9.99 -1.40
N PHE A 66 -8.59 10.50 -2.64
CA PHE A 66 -9.68 10.26 -3.59
C PHE A 66 -11.08 10.45 -2.96
N HIS A 67 -11.28 11.59 -2.30
CA HIS A 67 -12.52 11.97 -1.59
C HIS A 67 -12.87 11.20 -0.31
N ASP A 68 -12.14 10.14 0.02
CA ASP A 68 -12.34 9.38 1.26
C ASP A 68 -11.52 9.98 2.41
N LYS A 69 -12.13 10.05 3.60
CA LYS A 69 -11.52 10.64 4.78
C LYS A 69 -10.71 9.63 5.58
N TYR A 70 -9.39 9.67 5.40
CA TYR A 70 -8.42 8.84 6.10
C TYR A 70 -8.04 9.45 7.44
N THR A 71 -7.66 8.57 8.38
CA THR A 71 -6.92 8.96 9.59
C THR A 71 -5.44 8.70 9.35
N PHE A 72 -4.61 9.73 9.49
CA PHE A 72 -3.17 9.69 9.25
C PHE A 72 -2.35 9.94 10.52
N THR A 73 -1.14 9.40 10.54
CA THR A 73 -0.04 9.83 11.41
C THR A 73 1.20 10.12 10.56
N GLU A 74 1.92 11.18 10.90
CA GLU A 74 3.18 11.55 10.26
C GLU A 74 4.32 10.66 10.77
N LEU A 75 5.20 10.21 9.86
CA LEU A 75 6.47 9.60 10.21
C LEU A 75 7.45 10.71 10.58
N LYS A 76 8.00 10.65 11.80
CA LYS A 76 8.91 11.70 12.32
C LYS A 76 10.34 11.23 12.55
N GLU A 77 10.57 9.91 12.57
CA GLU A 77 11.84 9.29 12.91
C GLU A 77 12.33 8.39 11.78
N LEU A 78 13.64 8.14 11.70
CA LEU A 78 14.24 7.25 10.68
C LEU A 78 13.79 5.79 10.84
N HIS A 79 13.29 5.39 12.00
CA HIS A 79 12.70 4.09 12.24
C HIS A 79 11.50 4.27 13.16
N GLY A 80 10.51 3.40 13.05
CA GLY A 80 9.35 3.52 13.92
C GLY A 80 8.33 2.41 13.74
N GLU A 81 7.50 2.28 14.77
CA GLU A 81 6.36 1.38 14.80
C GLU A 81 5.09 2.20 15.06
N TYR A 82 4.18 2.19 14.10
CA TYR A 82 2.91 2.94 14.17
C TYR A 82 1.74 1.97 14.18
N SER A 83 0.75 2.28 15.03
CA SER A 83 -0.55 1.58 15.05
C SER A 83 -1.65 2.61 15.17
N ILE A 84 -2.49 2.68 14.14
CA ILE A 84 -3.58 3.63 14.03
C ILE A 84 -4.85 2.90 13.61
N CYS A 85 -6.00 3.37 14.08
CA CYS A 85 -7.28 2.76 13.80
C CYS A 85 -8.29 3.81 13.31
N GLN A 86 -9.19 3.38 12.46
CA GLN A 86 -10.42 4.10 12.15
C GLN A 86 -11.58 3.12 12.28
N ASN A 87 -12.57 3.48 13.09
CA ASN A 87 -13.64 2.56 13.51
C ASN A 87 -13.04 1.30 14.17
N ASP A 88 -13.49 0.11 13.75
CA ASP A 88 -13.01 -1.18 14.27
C ASP A 88 -11.83 -1.75 13.47
N PHE A 89 -11.28 -0.98 12.51
CA PHE A 89 -10.17 -1.38 11.66
C PHE A 89 -8.88 -0.67 12.05
N CYS A 90 -7.89 -1.46 12.46
CA CYS A 90 -6.55 -1.03 12.83
C CYS A 90 -5.51 -1.50 11.80
N CYS A 91 -4.55 -0.61 11.54
CA CYS A 91 -3.41 -0.82 10.65
C CYS A 91 -2.10 -0.66 11.44
N HIS A 92 -1.10 -1.45 11.08
CA HIS A 92 0.21 -1.47 11.73
C HIS A 92 1.32 -1.31 10.69
N LEU A 93 2.28 -0.47 11.01
CA LEU A 93 3.49 -0.22 10.21
C LEU A 93 4.72 -0.40 11.10
N ASN A 94 5.70 -1.14 10.61
CA ASN A 94 7.08 -1.06 11.08
C ASN A 94 7.94 -0.64 9.87
N TYR A 95 8.83 0.34 10.04
CA TYR A 95 9.65 0.85 8.94
C TYR A 95 11.04 1.30 9.40
N ALA A 96 11.95 1.36 8.43
CA ALA A 96 13.24 2.02 8.54
C ALA A 96 13.54 2.78 7.24
N ILE A 97 13.93 4.04 7.36
CA ILE A 97 14.34 4.95 6.29
C ILE A 97 15.87 4.95 6.23
N GLY A 98 16.41 4.62 5.06
CA GLY A 98 17.85 4.62 4.81
C GLY A 98 18.36 5.99 4.36
N GLU A 99 17.60 6.67 3.49
CA GLU A 99 17.90 8.02 3.00
C GLU A 99 16.63 8.87 3.07
N TRP A 100 16.60 9.85 3.99
CA TRP A 100 15.50 10.79 4.17
C TRP A 100 15.76 12.08 3.38
N ASP A 101 14.83 12.49 2.51
CA ASP A 101 14.80 13.84 1.92
C ASP A 101 14.01 14.81 2.82
N SER A 102 14.68 15.80 3.40
CA SER A 102 14.08 16.70 4.40
C SER A 102 12.93 17.54 3.86
N ASP A 103 12.80 17.65 2.54
CA ASP A 103 11.70 18.36 1.88
C ASP A 103 10.51 17.43 1.57
N GLU A 104 10.56 16.16 1.98
CA GLU A 104 9.48 15.18 1.83
C GLU A 104 8.88 14.78 3.18
N VAL A 105 7.56 14.61 3.16
CA VAL A 105 6.80 14.11 4.32
C VAL A 105 6.13 12.81 3.94
N TYR A 106 6.21 11.83 4.85
CA TYR A 106 5.54 10.55 4.74
C TYR A 106 4.53 10.38 5.86
N VAL A 107 3.40 9.76 5.52
CA VAL A 107 2.34 9.45 6.49
C VAL A 107 1.94 7.99 6.38
N PHE A 108 1.48 7.44 7.50
CA PHE A 108 0.77 6.19 7.54
C PHE A 108 -0.71 6.44 7.79
N GLY A 109 -1.57 5.80 7.02
CA GLY A 109 -3.00 6.05 6.95
C GLY A 109 -3.85 4.80 7.05
N VAL A 110 -5.03 4.97 7.63
CA VAL A 110 -6.08 3.95 7.72
C VAL A 110 -7.41 4.51 7.23
N PHE A 111 -8.13 3.68 6.46
CA PHE A 111 -9.50 3.93 6.05
C PHE A 111 -10.40 2.71 6.27
N ASP A 112 -11.58 2.91 6.82
CA ASP A 112 -12.67 1.92 6.92
C ASP A 112 -14.01 2.62 6.64
N GLY A 113 -14.50 2.48 5.41
CA GLY A 113 -15.71 3.19 5.01
C GLY A 113 -16.20 2.92 3.59
N LEU A 114 -17.36 3.48 3.28
CA LEU A 114 -17.96 3.42 1.95
C LEU A 114 -17.43 4.57 1.07
N HIS A 115 -16.74 4.23 0.00
CA HIS A 115 -16.44 5.17 -1.08
C HIS A 115 -17.71 5.45 -1.87
N THR A 116 -17.93 6.71 -2.29
CA THR A 116 -19.19 7.14 -2.95
C THR A 116 -19.01 8.01 -4.19
N VAL A 117 -17.80 8.49 -4.47
CA VAL A 117 -17.53 9.39 -5.60
C VAL A 117 -17.20 8.54 -6.83
N GLU A 118 -17.81 8.78 -7.98
CA GLU A 118 -17.55 7.97 -9.20
C GLU A 118 -17.81 6.45 -9.05
N GLY A 119 -18.48 6.03 -7.97
CA GLY A 119 -18.89 4.66 -7.68
C GLY A 119 -19.15 4.44 -6.19
N GLU A 120 -19.94 3.45 -5.85
CA GLU A 120 -20.23 3.10 -4.45
C GLU A 120 -19.65 1.75 -4.08
N TYR A 121 -18.66 1.73 -3.19
CA TYR A 121 -17.96 0.50 -2.84
C TYR A 121 -17.18 0.59 -1.51
N TYR A 122 -17.30 -0.42 -0.64
CA TYR A 122 -16.79 -0.37 0.73
C TYR A 122 -15.34 -0.86 0.89
N LEU A 123 -14.50 -0.07 1.54
CA LEU A 123 -13.05 -0.25 1.61
C LEU A 123 -12.55 -0.40 3.05
N GLN A 124 -11.51 -1.22 3.20
CA GLN A 124 -10.60 -1.22 4.36
C GLN A 124 -9.19 -1.06 3.79
N ILE A 125 -8.45 -0.01 4.15
CA ILE A 125 -7.17 0.31 3.53
C ILE A 125 -6.13 0.70 4.58
N CYS A 126 -4.94 0.08 4.51
CA CYS A 126 -3.74 0.52 5.23
C CYS A 126 -2.74 1.06 4.20
N THR A 127 -2.24 2.29 4.36
CA THR A 127 -1.36 2.91 3.36
C THR A 127 -0.22 3.70 4.00
N LEU A 128 1.01 3.44 3.56
CA LEU A 128 2.17 4.32 3.74
C LEU A 128 2.32 5.11 2.44
N LEU A 129 2.34 6.44 2.50
CA LEU A 129 2.45 7.27 1.31
C LEU A 129 3.25 8.56 1.54
N LYS A 130 3.83 9.06 0.45
CA LYS A 130 4.45 10.37 0.36
C LYS A 130 3.39 11.46 0.14
N CYS A 131 3.47 12.55 0.89
CA CYS A 131 2.61 13.72 0.69
C CYS A 131 3.12 14.57 -0.49
N GLN A 132 2.23 15.34 -1.13
CA GLN A 132 2.59 16.18 -2.28
C GLN A 132 3.56 17.30 -1.90
N SER A 133 3.40 17.85 -0.70
CA SER A 133 4.25 18.91 -0.15
C SER A 133 4.55 18.63 1.32
N THR A 134 5.37 19.47 1.94
CA THR A 134 5.64 19.44 3.38
C THR A 134 4.42 19.83 4.23
N ASN A 135 3.34 20.33 3.62
CA ASN A 135 2.09 20.60 4.32
C ASN A 135 1.26 19.31 4.45
N LEU A 136 0.94 18.92 5.68
CA LEU A 136 0.15 17.72 6.01
C LEU A 136 -1.23 17.70 5.36
N THR A 137 -1.81 18.85 5.01
CA THR A 137 -3.11 18.89 4.32
C THR A 137 -3.04 18.38 2.88
N SER A 138 -1.83 18.27 2.31
CA SER A 138 -1.59 17.73 0.97
C SER A 138 -1.39 16.22 0.94
N CYS A 139 -1.42 15.55 2.09
CA CYS A 139 -1.29 14.10 2.17
C CYS A 139 -2.54 13.43 1.61
N GLY A 140 -2.36 12.63 0.55
CA GLY A 140 -3.43 12.01 -0.22
C GLY A 140 -3.71 12.66 -1.58
N GLU A 141 -3.11 13.82 -1.85
CA GLU A 141 -3.06 14.39 -3.21
C GLU A 141 -2.15 13.56 -4.12
N SER A 142 -2.37 13.66 -5.44
CA SER A 142 -1.59 12.89 -6.43
C SER A 142 -0.11 13.30 -6.44
N VAL A 143 0.78 12.29 -6.39
CA VAL A 143 2.23 12.48 -6.46
C VAL A 143 2.86 11.48 -7.41
N GLU A 144 3.76 11.98 -8.28
CA GLU A 144 4.47 11.15 -9.26
C GLU A 144 5.94 10.92 -8.90
N SER A 145 6.55 11.77 -8.07
CA SER A 145 7.98 11.66 -7.73
C SER A 145 8.22 11.60 -6.23
N ALA A 146 9.26 10.85 -5.84
CA ALA A 146 9.82 10.80 -4.50
C ALA A 146 11.36 10.72 -4.55
N SER A 147 12.00 11.12 -3.47
CA SER A 147 13.45 11.02 -3.23
C SER A 147 13.80 10.08 -2.07
N THR A 148 12.94 9.98 -1.06
CA THR A 148 13.17 9.22 0.17
C THR A 148 13.18 7.71 -0.05
N LYS A 149 14.23 7.04 0.41
CA LYS A 149 14.43 5.59 0.29
C LYS A 149 14.27 4.89 1.63
N PHE A 150 13.47 3.85 1.63
CA PHE A 150 13.23 3.02 2.81
C PHE A 150 14.19 1.83 2.79
N ASP A 151 14.89 1.57 3.90
CA ASP A 151 15.62 0.31 4.08
C ASP A 151 14.63 -0.86 4.20
N SER A 152 13.54 -0.63 4.94
CA SER A 152 12.47 -1.61 5.07
C SER A 152 11.11 -1.01 5.42
N PHE A 153 10.05 -1.74 5.07
CA PHE A 153 8.71 -1.54 5.61
C PHE A 153 8.01 -2.88 5.80
N SER A 154 7.09 -2.94 6.76
CA SER A 154 6.18 -4.06 6.98
C SER A 154 4.81 -3.51 7.40
N ILE A 155 3.78 -3.79 6.60
CA ILE A 155 2.40 -3.33 6.82
C ILE A 155 1.50 -4.53 7.09
N SER A 156 0.58 -4.39 8.04
CA SER A 156 -0.51 -5.34 8.28
C SER A 156 -1.77 -4.61 8.76
N GLY A 157 -2.91 -5.28 8.74
CA GLY A 157 -4.15 -4.71 9.24
C GLY A 157 -5.14 -5.78 9.68
N SER A 158 -6.08 -5.38 10.52
CA SER A 158 -7.17 -6.20 11.05
C SER A 158 -8.30 -6.39 10.03
N PHE A 159 -7.94 -6.78 8.81
CA PHE A 159 -8.87 -6.91 7.70
C PHE A 159 -10.00 -7.89 8.04
N SER A 160 -11.23 -7.45 7.81
CA SER A 160 -12.44 -8.30 7.93
C SER A 160 -12.81 -9.00 6.62
N THR A 161 -11.90 -8.98 5.65
CA THR A 161 -12.07 -9.53 4.30
C THR A 161 -10.86 -10.36 3.89
N SER A 162 -11.08 -11.38 3.06
CA SER A 162 -10.00 -12.12 2.39
C SER A 162 -9.53 -11.45 1.10
N PHE A 163 -10.26 -10.43 0.63
CA PHE A 163 -10.01 -9.74 -0.64
C PHE A 163 -9.17 -8.49 -0.40
N VAL A 164 -7.87 -8.69 -0.21
CA VAL A 164 -6.89 -7.61 -0.04
C VAL A 164 -5.85 -7.69 -1.15
N PHE A 165 -5.55 -6.54 -1.73
CA PHE A 165 -4.66 -6.38 -2.87
C PHE A 165 -3.43 -5.58 -2.42
N PRO A 166 -2.22 -6.17 -2.40
CA PRO A 166 -1.00 -5.49 -2.03
C PRO A 166 -0.49 -4.62 -3.17
N GLU A 167 -0.11 -3.38 -2.86
CA GLU A 167 0.34 -2.39 -3.82
C GLU A 167 1.64 -1.75 -3.33
N VAL A 168 2.65 -1.67 -4.19
CA VAL A 168 3.90 -0.96 -3.91
C VAL A 168 4.29 -0.17 -5.15
N LEU A 169 4.42 1.14 -5.00
CA LEU A 169 4.71 2.06 -6.08
C LEU A 169 5.96 2.87 -5.72
N LEU A 170 6.90 2.91 -6.66
CA LEU A 170 8.14 3.67 -6.59
C LEU A 170 7.97 5.00 -7.32
N THR A 171 8.93 5.90 -7.14
CA THR A 171 9.03 7.17 -7.89
C THR A 171 8.82 6.98 -9.41
N ASN A 172 8.23 7.98 -10.05
CA ASN A 172 7.77 7.98 -11.44
C ASN A 172 6.72 6.89 -11.76
N VAL A 173 5.95 6.46 -10.77
CA VAL A 173 4.86 5.46 -10.92
C VAL A 173 5.41 4.10 -11.40
N HIS A 174 6.63 3.77 -10.99
CA HIS A 174 7.23 2.47 -11.30
C HIS A 174 6.75 1.39 -10.33
N LEU A 175 6.46 0.20 -10.85
CA LEU A 175 6.21 -0.98 -10.02
C LEU A 175 7.50 -1.44 -9.34
N ALA A 176 7.36 -2.18 -8.23
CA ALA A 176 8.46 -2.72 -7.45
C ALA A 176 8.57 -4.26 -7.58
N PRO A 177 8.83 -4.80 -8.79
CA PRO A 177 8.91 -6.25 -9.01
C PRO A 177 9.99 -6.90 -8.14
N ASP A 178 9.67 -8.00 -7.48
CA ASP A 178 10.59 -8.76 -6.61
C ASP A 178 11.20 -7.98 -5.44
N MET A 179 10.68 -6.78 -5.14
CA MET A 179 11.18 -5.90 -4.07
C MET A 179 10.31 -5.95 -2.80
N PHE A 180 9.26 -6.77 -2.81
CA PHE A 180 8.41 -7.05 -1.65
C PHE A 180 7.90 -8.49 -1.68
N GLN A 181 7.23 -8.89 -0.61
CA GLN A 181 6.46 -10.13 -0.51
C GLN A 181 5.31 -9.96 0.45
N VAL A 182 4.32 -10.83 0.33
CA VAL A 182 3.23 -10.96 1.29
C VAL A 182 3.41 -12.27 2.04
N PHE A 183 3.43 -12.23 3.37
CA PHE A 183 3.51 -13.41 4.21
C PHE A 183 2.12 -14.05 4.43
N LYS A 184 2.11 -15.34 4.79
CA LYS A 184 0.89 -16.10 5.11
C LYS A 184 0.02 -15.45 6.20
N ASP A 185 0.66 -14.72 7.10
CA ASP A 185 0.04 -14.05 8.24
C ASP A 185 -0.52 -12.66 7.92
N GLY A 186 -0.52 -12.26 6.64
CA GLY A 186 -1.13 -11.01 6.18
C GLY A 186 -0.19 -9.81 6.11
N ARG A 187 1.10 -9.98 6.39
CA ARG A 187 2.06 -8.88 6.30
C ARG A 187 2.55 -8.65 4.88
N LEU A 188 2.46 -7.41 4.41
CA LEU A 188 3.18 -6.90 3.23
C LEU A 188 4.53 -6.36 3.70
N THR A 189 5.62 -7.01 3.31
CA THR A 189 6.97 -6.67 3.76
C THR A 189 7.91 -6.46 2.58
N SER A 190 8.75 -5.44 2.66
CA SER A 190 9.77 -5.16 1.66
C SER A 190 10.89 -6.21 1.66
N LYS A 191 11.60 -6.30 0.54
CA LYS A 191 12.86 -7.03 0.37
C LYS A 191 13.99 -6.04 0.14
N SER A 192 15.24 -6.51 0.23
CA SER A 192 16.44 -5.68 0.12
C SER A 192 16.51 -4.78 -1.13
N GLY A 193 15.84 -5.14 -2.23
CA GLY A 193 15.82 -4.30 -3.44
C GLY A 193 15.18 -2.91 -3.22
N ILE A 194 14.29 -2.77 -2.22
CA ILE A 194 13.58 -1.51 -1.96
C ILE A 194 14.52 -0.36 -1.60
N SER A 195 15.64 -0.63 -0.90
CA SER A 195 16.52 0.42 -0.38
C SER A 195 17.25 1.23 -1.45
N SER A 196 17.29 0.72 -2.67
CA SER A 196 17.90 1.43 -3.81
C SER A 196 16.95 2.41 -4.50
N HIS A 197 15.66 2.46 -4.14
CA HIS A 197 14.64 3.18 -4.90
C HIS A 197 13.76 4.04 -3.99
N PRO A 198 13.44 5.29 -4.40
CA PRO A 198 12.49 6.10 -3.66
C PRO A 198 11.07 5.54 -3.71
N LEU A 199 10.40 5.53 -2.56
CA LEU A 199 9.06 4.96 -2.39
C LEU A 199 7.98 6.04 -2.55
N LEU A 200 6.99 5.86 -3.43
CA LEU A 200 5.79 6.70 -3.44
C LEU A 200 4.79 6.21 -2.40
N SER A 201 4.47 4.92 -2.44
CA SER A 201 3.49 4.32 -1.54
C SER A 201 3.66 2.81 -1.38
N ALA A 202 3.23 2.30 -0.23
CA ALA A 202 3.00 0.88 0.01
C ALA A 202 1.63 0.72 0.69
N THR A 203 0.73 -0.06 0.09
CA THR A 203 -0.69 -0.11 0.47
C THR A 203 -1.20 -1.54 0.50
N LEU A 204 -2.07 -1.84 1.47
CA LEU A 204 -2.94 -3.00 1.48
C LEU A 204 -4.37 -2.52 1.22
N PHE A 205 -4.90 -2.81 0.03
CA PHE A 205 -6.20 -2.34 -0.43
C PHE A 205 -7.26 -3.45 -0.28
N GLY A 206 -8.14 -3.33 0.72
CA GLY A 206 -9.18 -4.32 1.04
C GLY A 206 -10.56 -3.95 0.50
N ARG A 207 -11.25 -4.93 -0.11
CA ARG A 207 -12.64 -4.80 -0.60
C ARG A 207 -13.61 -5.60 0.28
N LEU A 208 -14.68 -4.95 0.73
CA LEU A 208 -15.78 -5.59 1.47
C LEU A 208 -17.05 -5.59 0.61
N TYR A 209 -17.08 -6.45 -0.41
CA TYR A 209 -18.17 -6.52 -1.39
C TYR A 209 -19.56 -6.68 -0.76
N GLN A 210 -19.66 -7.37 0.37
CA GLN A 210 -20.91 -7.57 1.10
C GLN A 210 -21.47 -6.29 1.75
N LYS A 211 -20.66 -5.24 1.90
CA LYS A 211 -21.06 -3.94 2.42
C LYS A 211 -21.30 -2.91 1.31
N ASP A 212 -21.09 -3.27 0.04
CA ASP A 212 -21.46 -2.41 -1.08
C ASP A 212 -22.99 -2.24 -1.11
N PRO A 213 -23.52 -1.06 -1.50
CA PRO A 213 -24.95 -0.88 -1.67
C PRO A 213 -25.52 -1.91 -2.65
N THR A 214 -26.69 -2.45 -2.34
CA THR A 214 -27.40 -3.30 -3.30
C THR A 214 -27.80 -2.45 -4.51
N SER A 215 -27.54 -2.97 -5.73
CA SER A 215 -27.96 -2.30 -6.95
C SER A 215 -29.47 -2.02 -6.89
N LYS A 216 -29.85 -0.74 -7.00
CA LYS A 216 -31.26 -0.34 -7.11
C LYS A 216 -31.87 -0.80 -8.43
#